data_AF-Z4WUY2-F1
#
_entry.id   AF-Z4WUY2-F1
#
_cell.length_a   1.000
_cell.length_b   1.000
_cell.length_c   1.000
_cell.angle_alpha   90.00
_cell.angle_beta   90.00
_cell.angle_gamma   90.00
#
_symmetry.space_group_name_H-M   'P 1'
#
loop_
_entity.id
_entity.type
_entity.pdbx_description
1 polymer ?
#
loop_
_entity_poly.entity_id
_entity_poly.type
_entity_poly.pdbx_seq_one_letter_code
_entity_poly.pdbx_strand_id
1 'polypeptide(L)'
;MANKPLQFVIVKRKLNVGKHAGKTVQIARPTGRHRVDFRNFCDRVAKSTTFNRQEVEAVLNYATEIAKDIVSNGDIVEFGDLGTLMPSFKSKAVEEGTKFNANIHIEKPVVLLAPSKKYFTLTDVSYEQTVSKQKKDGKKPDKPKEKNESPGGGGVGI
;
A
#
# COMPACT_ATOMS: atom_id res chain seq x y z
N MET A 1 10.59 25.74 2.27
CA MET A 1 10.32 24.84 3.42
C MET A 1 11.45 23.82 3.47
N ALA A 2 12.17 23.70 4.60
CA ALA A 2 13.18 22.65 4.74
C ALA A 2 12.47 21.29 4.84
N ASN A 3 12.76 20.38 3.91
CA ASN A 3 12.20 19.02 3.96
C ASN A 3 12.79 18.29 5.16
N LYS A 4 11.92 17.74 6.01
CA LYS A 4 12.37 16.81 7.06
C LYS A 4 12.95 15.56 6.39
N PRO A 5 14.06 15.01 6.91
CA PRO A 5 14.69 13.84 6.32
C PRO A 5 13.77 12.62 6.34
N LEU A 6 13.94 11.73 5.37
CA LEU A 6 13.30 10.43 5.34
C LEU A 6 13.93 9.52 6.39
N GLN A 7 13.19 9.33 7.49
CA GLN A 7 13.66 8.50 8.59
C GLN A 7 13.60 7.01 8.24
N PHE A 8 14.63 6.27 8.63
CA PHE A 8 14.69 4.81 8.46
C PHE A 8 15.27 4.10 9.69
N VAL A 9 14.99 2.81 9.81
CA VAL A 9 15.61 1.89 10.78
C VAL A 9 16.27 0.75 10.01
N ILE A 10 17.39 0.23 10.52
CA ILE A 10 18.02 -0.98 9.96
C ILE A 10 17.35 -2.21 10.56
N VAL A 11 16.85 -3.10 9.71
CA VAL A 11 16.26 -4.38 10.12
C VAL A 11 17.02 -5.55 9.50
N LYS A 12 17.18 -6.63 10.27
CA LYS A 12 17.76 -7.89 9.78
C LYS A 12 16.63 -8.78 9.25
N ARG A 13 16.77 -9.30 8.03
CA ARG A 13 15.79 -10.24 7.43
C ARG A 13 16.51 -11.34 6.66
N LYS A 14 16.04 -12.59 6.83
CA LYS A 14 16.46 -13.71 5.98
C LYS A 14 15.78 -13.59 4.61
N LEU A 15 16.56 -13.53 3.54
CA LEU A 15 16.02 -13.53 2.18
C LEU A 15 15.87 -14.96 1.68
N ASN A 16 14.78 -15.22 0.97
CA ASN A 16 14.47 -16.53 0.41
C ASN A 16 14.66 -16.58 -1.12
N VAL A 17 14.89 -15.43 -1.75
CA VAL A 17 14.95 -15.29 -3.22
C VAL A 17 16.09 -14.34 -3.60
N GLY A 18 16.73 -14.59 -4.75
CA GLY A 18 17.78 -13.74 -5.32
C GLY A 18 19.20 -14.09 -4.86
N LYS A 19 20.17 -13.22 -5.18
CA LYS A 19 21.62 -13.46 -4.95
C LYS A 19 22.01 -13.71 -3.48
N HIS A 20 21.16 -13.29 -2.53
CA HIS A 20 21.37 -13.47 -1.09
C HIS A 20 20.38 -14.46 -0.46
N ALA A 21 19.77 -15.35 -1.26
CA ALA A 21 18.86 -16.38 -0.75
C ALA A 21 19.55 -17.26 0.33
N GLY A 22 18.81 -17.57 1.39
CA GLY A 22 19.28 -18.32 2.55
C GLY A 22 20.07 -17.50 3.57
N LYS A 23 20.51 -16.27 3.23
CA LYS A 23 21.34 -15.42 4.11
C LYS A 23 20.49 -14.37 4.83
N THR A 24 20.92 -14.02 6.05
CA THR A 24 20.38 -12.88 6.81
C THR A 24 21.07 -11.61 6.34
N VAL A 25 20.30 -10.68 5.78
CA VAL A 25 20.79 -9.38 5.30
C VAL A 25 20.24 -8.24 6.15
N GLN A 26 20.88 -7.08 6.06
CA GLN A 26 20.39 -5.83 6.66
C GLN A 26 19.72 -4.98 5.58
N ILE A 27 18.55 -4.42 5.89
CA ILE A 27 17.76 -3.59 4.97
C ILE A 27 17.30 -2.34 5.71
N ALA A 28 17.39 -1.18 5.06
CA ALA A 28 16.78 0.05 5.54
C ALA A 28 15.25 0.00 5.35
N ARG A 29 14.50 0.12 6.45
CA ARG A 29 13.03 0.22 6.42
C ARG A 29 12.62 1.64 6.75
N PRO A 30 11.82 2.32 5.90
CA PRO A 30 11.32 3.65 6.20
C PRO A 30 10.44 3.64 7.45
N THR A 31 10.58 4.67 8.28
CA THR A 31 9.84 4.86 9.55
C THR A 31 9.50 6.34 9.74
N GLY A 32 8.89 6.70 10.87
CA GLY A 32 8.65 8.10 11.24
C GLY A 32 7.61 8.83 10.37
N ARG A 33 6.88 8.10 9.52
CA ARG A 33 5.84 8.66 8.65
C ARG A 33 4.62 9.06 9.48
N HIS A 34 4.20 10.31 9.33
CA HIS A 34 2.97 10.82 9.91
C HIS A 34 1.91 10.90 8.83
N ARG A 35 0.71 10.39 9.12
CA ARG A 35 -0.42 10.54 8.21
C ARG A 35 -0.97 11.95 8.33
N VAL A 36 -1.07 12.64 7.20
CA VAL A 36 -1.88 13.86 7.09
C VAL A 36 -3.25 13.42 6.61
N ASP A 37 -4.30 13.69 7.37
CA ASP A 37 -5.67 13.42 6.93
C ASP A 37 -6.13 14.42 5.86
N PHE A 38 -7.24 14.09 5.21
CA PHE A 38 -7.76 14.88 4.10
C PHE A 38 -8.12 16.31 4.50
N ARG A 39 -8.68 16.51 5.70
CA ARG A 39 -9.08 17.82 6.21
C ARG A 39 -7.87 18.73 6.43
N ASN A 40 -6.84 18.20 7.10
CA ASN A 40 -5.57 18.89 7.33
C ASN A 40 -4.81 19.15 6.03
N PHE A 41 -4.97 18.30 5.01
CA PHE A 41 -4.46 18.56 3.68
C PHE A 41 -5.18 19.73 3.00
N CYS A 42 -6.52 19.72 3.00
CA CYS A 42 -7.34 20.80 2.43
C CYS A 42 -7.04 22.16 3.10
N ASP A 43 -6.82 22.17 4.42
CA ASP A 43 -6.40 23.36 5.16
C ASP A 43 -5.08 23.95 4.64
N ARG A 44 -4.12 23.10 4.26
CA ARG A 44 -2.84 23.56 3.73
C ARG A 44 -2.97 24.12 2.33
N VAL A 45 -3.85 23.54 1.51
CA VAL A 45 -4.14 24.04 0.16
C VAL A 45 -4.85 25.39 0.24
N ALA A 46 -5.87 25.52 1.11
CA ALA A 46 -6.62 26.75 1.33
C ALA A 46 -5.74 27.95 1.72
N LYS A 47 -4.65 27.73 2.48
CA LYS A 47 -3.72 28.79 2.89
C LYS A 47 -3.06 29.55 1.74
N SER A 48 -3.00 28.96 0.55
CA SER A 48 -2.37 29.55 -0.62
C SER A 48 -3.40 29.93 -1.70
N THR A 49 -4.69 29.90 -1.37
CA THR A 49 -5.78 30.26 -2.27
C THR A 49 -6.77 31.20 -1.56
N THR A 50 -7.80 31.66 -2.26
CA THR A 50 -8.89 32.43 -1.68
C THR A 50 -10.01 31.57 -1.11
N PHE A 51 -9.94 30.24 -1.32
CA PHE A 51 -10.97 29.31 -0.87
C PHE A 51 -10.80 28.99 0.62
N ASN A 52 -11.93 28.79 1.30
CA ASN A 52 -11.90 28.19 2.62
C ASN A 52 -11.68 26.67 2.53
N ARG A 53 -11.37 26.04 3.68
CA ARG A 53 -11.08 24.61 3.77
C ARG A 53 -12.20 23.73 3.21
N GLN A 54 -13.46 24.09 3.48
CA GLN A 54 -14.64 23.34 3.04
C GLN A 54 -14.84 23.43 1.52
N GLU A 55 -14.59 24.60 0.93
CA GLU A 55 -14.63 24.79 -0.52
C GLU A 55 -13.56 23.95 -1.21
N VAL A 56 -12.32 23.94 -0.69
CA VAL A 56 -11.26 23.07 -1.21
C VAL A 56 -11.64 21.58 -1.10
N GLU A 57 -12.20 21.19 0.05
CA GLU A 57 -12.66 19.82 0.28
C GLU A 57 -13.73 19.39 -0.75
N ALA A 58 -14.70 20.26 -0.99
CA ALA A 58 -15.76 20.03 -1.97
C ALA A 58 -15.19 19.95 -3.39
N VAL A 59 -14.32 20.88 -3.79
CA VAL A 59 -13.70 20.90 -5.12
C VAL A 59 -12.89 19.63 -5.38
N LEU A 60 -12.08 19.19 -4.42
CA LEU A 60 -11.25 17.99 -4.58
C LEU A 60 -12.10 16.71 -4.71
N ASN A 61 -13.14 16.56 -3.88
CA ASN A 61 -14.04 15.41 -3.99
C ASN A 61 -14.80 15.44 -5.33
N TYR A 62 -15.39 16.59 -5.68
CA TYR A 62 -16.18 16.72 -6.90
C TYR A 62 -15.31 16.55 -8.16
N ALA A 63 -14.07 17.02 -8.15
CA ALA A 63 -13.12 16.78 -9.23
C ALA A 63 -12.88 15.27 -9.45
N THR A 64 -12.81 14.47 -8.38
CA THR A 64 -12.64 13.01 -8.53
C THR A 64 -13.89 12.33 -9.09
N GLU A 65 -15.08 12.83 -8.77
CA GLU A 65 -16.35 12.33 -9.32
C GLU A 65 -16.45 12.65 -10.81
N ILE A 66 -16.26 13.91 -11.20
CA ILE A 66 -16.25 14.33 -12.61
C ILE A 66 -15.20 13.56 -13.41
N ALA A 67 -13.98 13.41 -12.88
CA ALA A 67 -12.94 12.67 -13.57
C ALA A 67 -13.33 11.21 -13.81
N LYS A 68 -14.02 10.58 -12.85
CA LYS A 68 -14.54 9.22 -13.00
C LYS A 68 -15.64 9.15 -14.06
N ASP A 69 -16.55 10.13 -14.11
CA ASP A 69 -17.62 10.16 -15.10
C ASP A 69 -17.06 10.31 -16.53
N ILE A 70 -16.09 11.21 -16.72
CA ILE A 70 -15.36 11.37 -17.99
C ILE A 70 -14.71 10.04 -18.40
N VAL A 71 -13.97 9.40 -17.49
CA VAL A 71 -13.32 8.11 -17.77
C VAL A 71 -14.33 7.00 -18.07
N SER A 72 -15.48 7.01 -17.39
CA SER A 72 -16.53 6.01 -17.61
C SER A 72 -17.18 6.14 -19.00
N ASN A 73 -17.13 7.33 -19.59
CA ASN A 73 -17.56 7.58 -20.97
C ASN A 73 -16.52 7.15 -22.02
N GLY A 74 -15.34 6.68 -21.61
CA GLY A 74 -14.28 6.23 -22.49
C GLY A 74 -13.18 7.26 -22.72
N ASP A 75 -13.33 8.46 -22.17
CA ASP A 75 -12.37 9.55 -22.34
C ASP A 75 -11.16 9.41 -21.40
N ILE A 76 -10.12 10.19 -21.70
CA ILE A 76 -8.90 10.27 -20.90
C ILE A 76 -8.85 11.65 -20.26
N VAL A 77 -8.57 11.71 -18.96
CA VAL A 77 -8.47 12.98 -18.21
C VAL A 77 -7.11 13.11 -17.53
N GLU A 78 -6.47 14.25 -17.76
CA GLU A 78 -5.26 14.64 -17.02
C GLU A 78 -5.69 15.23 -15.68
N PHE A 79 -5.23 14.62 -14.58
CA PHE A 79 -5.58 15.01 -13.22
C PHE A 79 -4.45 15.80 -12.57
N GLY A 80 -4.14 16.96 -13.18
CA GLY A 80 -3.02 17.81 -12.80
C GLY A 80 -1.68 17.07 -12.83
N ASP A 81 -0.74 17.46 -11.95
CA ASP A 81 0.59 16.86 -11.91
C ASP A 81 0.59 15.37 -11.47
N LEU A 82 -0.51 14.85 -10.92
CA LEU A 82 -0.58 13.45 -10.51
C LEU A 82 -0.47 12.49 -11.71
N GLY A 83 -0.94 12.90 -12.88
CA GLY A 83 -0.87 12.10 -14.11
C GLY A 83 -2.25 11.93 -14.73
N THR A 84 -2.44 10.80 -15.41
CA THR A 84 -3.57 10.63 -16.33
C THR A 84 -4.47 9.50 -15.87
N LEU A 85 -5.78 9.73 -15.86
CA LEU A 85 -6.80 8.73 -15.61
C LEU A 85 -7.43 8.30 -16.94
N MET A 86 -7.55 6.99 -17.16
CA MET A 86 -8.07 6.42 -18.40
C MET A 86 -8.87 5.13 -18.12
N PRO A 87 -9.81 4.75 -19.00
CA PRO A 87 -10.53 3.50 -18.86
C PRO A 87 -9.58 2.32 -19.11
N SER A 88 -9.74 1.27 -18.32
CA SER A 88 -9.05 0.01 -18.54
C SER A 88 -9.93 -1.16 -18.10
N PHE A 89 -9.60 -2.36 -18.55
CA PHE A 89 -10.31 -3.58 -18.19
C PHE A 89 -9.38 -4.78 -18.27
N LYS A 90 -9.77 -5.87 -17.60
CA LYS A 90 -9.11 -7.17 -17.76
C LYS A 90 -9.76 -7.92 -18.90
N SER A 91 -8.96 -8.45 -19.83
CA SER A 91 -9.45 -9.36 -20.86
C SER A 91 -9.13 -10.81 -20.51
N LYS A 92 -10.08 -11.72 -20.75
CA LYS A 92 -9.83 -13.16 -20.78
C LYS A 92 -9.14 -13.53 -22.09
N ALA A 93 -8.09 -14.35 -22.00
CA ALA A 93 -7.50 -14.94 -23.18
C ALA A 93 -8.45 -16.01 -23.76
N VAL A 94 -8.66 -15.97 -25.06
CA VAL A 94 -9.49 -16.93 -25.79
C VAL A 94 -8.66 -17.44 -26.97
N GLU A 95 -8.82 -18.71 -27.33
CA GLU A 95 -8.06 -19.34 -28.41
C GLU A 95 -8.32 -18.67 -29.76
N GLU A 96 -7.27 -18.57 -30.56
CA GLU A 96 -7.31 -17.98 -31.90
C GLU A 96 -8.23 -18.82 -32.81
N GLY A 97 -9.24 -18.18 -33.41
CA GLY A 97 -10.27 -18.84 -34.22
C GLY A 97 -11.62 -19.04 -33.50
N THR A 98 -11.70 -18.82 -32.18
CA THR A 98 -12.97 -18.82 -31.46
C THR A 98 -13.62 -17.42 -31.44
N LYS A 99 -14.96 -17.35 -31.36
CA LYS A 99 -15.67 -16.07 -31.34
C LYS A 99 -15.47 -15.35 -30.02
N PHE A 100 -14.83 -14.18 -30.06
CA PHE A 100 -14.70 -13.31 -28.88
C PHE A 100 -16.04 -12.63 -28.55
N ASN A 101 -16.52 -12.78 -27.32
CA ASN A 101 -17.70 -12.11 -26.79
C ASN A 101 -17.30 -11.08 -25.73
N ALA A 102 -17.44 -9.80 -26.03
CA ALA A 102 -17.09 -8.70 -25.13
C ALA A 102 -17.81 -8.80 -23.77
N ASN A 103 -19.08 -9.20 -23.74
CA ASN A 103 -19.86 -9.27 -22.49
C ASN A 103 -19.39 -10.39 -21.53
N ILE A 104 -18.63 -11.37 -22.03
CA ILE A 104 -18.14 -12.53 -21.25
C ILE A 104 -16.63 -12.43 -21.02
N HIS A 105 -15.90 -11.92 -22.01
CA HIS A 105 -14.44 -11.95 -22.05
C HIS A 105 -13.81 -10.63 -21.59
N ILE A 106 -14.54 -9.51 -21.59
CA ILE A 106 -14.11 -8.28 -20.93
C ILE A 106 -14.65 -8.28 -19.51
N GLU A 107 -13.75 -8.11 -18.54
CA GLU A 107 -14.07 -8.15 -17.12
C GLU A 107 -13.48 -6.95 -16.40
N LYS A 108 -14.11 -6.56 -15.29
CA LYS A 108 -13.58 -5.60 -14.32
C LYS A 108 -13.12 -4.28 -14.98
N PRO A 109 -14.05 -3.48 -15.55
CA PRO A 109 -13.72 -2.12 -15.95
C PRO A 109 -13.24 -1.35 -14.72
N VAL A 110 -12.14 -0.63 -14.88
CA VAL A 110 -11.48 0.14 -13.83
C VAL A 110 -10.97 1.47 -14.37
N VAL A 111 -10.84 2.46 -13.49
CA VAL A 111 -10.07 3.67 -13.75
C VAL A 111 -8.60 3.34 -13.53
N LEU A 112 -7.79 3.43 -14.58
CA LEU A 112 -6.34 3.27 -14.51
C LEU A 112 -5.69 4.64 -14.33
N LEU A 113 -4.86 4.77 -13.28
CA LEU A 113 -3.96 5.92 -13.11
C LEU A 113 -2.61 5.59 -13.75
N ALA A 114 -2.22 6.37 -14.76
CA ALA A 114 -0.86 6.46 -15.27
C ALA A 114 -0.11 7.57 -14.50
N PRO A 115 0.74 7.24 -13.52
CA PRO A 115 1.38 8.22 -12.66
C PRO A 115 2.42 9.06 -13.41
N SER A 116 2.42 10.37 -13.18
CA SER A 116 3.44 11.27 -13.71
C SER A 116 4.82 10.98 -13.12
N LYS A 117 5.80 10.66 -13.98
CA LYS A 117 7.18 10.41 -13.53
C LYS A 117 7.76 11.58 -12.75
N LYS A 118 7.47 12.82 -13.18
CA LYS A 118 7.97 14.04 -12.55
C LYS A 118 7.45 14.18 -11.13
N TYR A 119 6.15 13.96 -10.92
CA TYR A 119 5.52 14.10 -9.61
C TYR A 119 5.92 12.97 -8.64
N PHE A 120 5.99 11.73 -9.12
CA PHE A 120 6.29 10.56 -8.29
C PHE A 120 7.79 10.32 -8.05
N THR A 121 8.67 11.14 -8.62
CA THR A 121 10.11 11.10 -8.34
C THR A 121 10.44 12.12 -7.25
N LEU A 122 10.96 11.65 -6.12
CA LEU A 122 11.46 12.53 -5.06
C LEU A 122 12.90 12.94 -5.36
N THR A 123 13.13 14.24 -5.55
CA THR A 123 14.48 14.85 -5.62
C THR A 123 14.82 15.53 -4.30
N ASP A 124 16.10 15.77 -4.06
CA ASP A 124 16.59 16.58 -2.92
C ASP A 124 16.13 16.06 -1.54
N VAL A 125 16.02 14.74 -1.40
CA VAL A 125 15.69 14.07 -0.15
C VAL A 125 16.95 13.72 0.63
N SER A 126 16.96 14.02 1.94
CA SER A 126 17.96 13.56 2.89
C SER A 126 17.43 12.34 3.67
N TYR A 127 18.35 11.52 4.19
CA TYR A 127 18.02 10.32 4.97
C TYR A 127 18.55 10.44 6.39
N GLU A 128 17.76 9.98 7.36
CA GLU A 128 18.15 9.98 8.78
C GLU A 128 17.89 8.60 9.38
N GLN A 129 18.94 7.97 9.92
CA GLN A 129 18.77 6.73 10.66
C GLN A 129 18.24 7.03 12.06
N THR A 130 17.18 6.32 12.45
CA THR A 130 16.58 6.42 13.78
C THR A 130 16.64 5.07 14.50
N VAL A 131 16.52 5.10 15.83
CA VAL A 131 16.46 3.88 16.64
C VAL A 131 15.02 3.37 16.68
N SER A 132 14.81 2.07 16.46
CA SER A 132 13.48 1.47 16.52
C SER A 132 12.94 1.49 17.95
N LYS A 133 11.78 2.14 18.17
CA LYS A 133 10.97 1.87 19.37
C LYS A 133 10.47 0.43 19.27
N GLN A 134 11.11 -0.50 19.99
CA GLN A 134 10.57 -1.84 20.17
C GLN A 134 9.18 -1.73 20.81
N LYS A 135 8.14 -2.20 20.13
CA LYS A 135 6.88 -2.49 20.81
C LYS A 135 7.18 -3.59 21.82
N LYS A 136 6.87 -3.38 23.10
CA LYS A 136 6.86 -4.46 24.09
C LYS A 136 5.80 -5.46 23.64
N ASP A 137 6.22 -6.54 22.99
CA ASP A 137 5.35 -7.68 22.74
C ASP A 137 4.97 -8.26 24.10
N GLY A 138 3.67 -8.16 24.43
CA GLY A 138 3.09 -8.82 25.59
C GLY A 138 3.25 -10.32 25.43
N LYS A 139 4.28 -10.87 26.08
CA LYS A 139 4.53 -12.30 26.17
C LYS A 139 3.36 -12.94 26.93
N LYS A 140 2.47 -13.66 26.23
CA LYS A 140 1.55 -14.61 26.88
C LYS A 140 2.42 -15.69 27.57
N PRO A 141 2.17 -16.01 28.85
CA PRO A 141 2.96 -17.02 29.55
C PRO A 141 2.62 -18.42 29.00
N ASP A 142 3.66 -19.17 28.63
CA ASP A 142 3.59 -20.61 28.34
C ASP A 142 3.20 -21.37 29.61
N LYS A 143 2.17 -22.21 29.50
CA LYS A 143 1.80 -23.19 30.54
C LYS A 143 2.84 -24.33 30.54
N PRO A 144 3.40 -24.74 31.69
CA PRO A 144 4.31 -25.89 31.74
C PRO A 144 3.57 -27.20 31.45
N LYS A 145 4.14 -28.05 30.59
CA LYS A 145 3.77 -29.46 30.46
C LYS A 145 4.40 -30.24 31.62
N GLU A 146 3.57 -30.78 32.49
CA GLU A 146 3.97 -31.69 33.56
C GLU A 146 4.22 -33.08 32.96
N LYS A 147 5.46 -33.57 33.12
CA LYS A 147 5.83 -34.96 32.89
C LYS A 147 5.37 -35.77 34.09
N ASN A 148 4.71 -36.91 33.87
CA ASN A 148 4.71 -38.01 34.83
C ASN A 148 4.95 -39.31 34.06
N GLU A 149 6.09 -39.96 34.35
CA GLU A 149 6.41 -41.32 33.94
C GLU A 149 6.13 -42.28 35.11
N SER A 150 5.24 -43.27 34.84
CA SER A 150 5.30 -44.70 35.23
C SER A 150 5.23 -45.10 36.72
N PRO A 151 4.99 -46.40 37.09
CA PRO A 151 4.93 -47.63 36.27
C PRO A 151 3.79 -48.65 36.58
N GLY A 152 3.59 -49.60 35.65
CA GLY A 152 3.52 -51.03 35.99
C GLY A 152 2.18 -51.71 36.37
N GLY A 153 1.71 -52.60 35.48
CA GLY A 153 1.36 -53.99 35.83
C GLY A 153 -0.10 -54.35 36.15
N GLY A 154 -0.59 -55.44 35.51
CA GLY A 154 -1.74 -56.22 35.98
C GLY A 154 -2.73 -56.57 34.87
N GLY A 155 -2.96 -57.86 34.61
CA GLY A 155 -3.74 -58.37 33.46
C GLY A 155 -5.17 -58.83 33.74
N VAL A 156 -5.71 -59.52 32.72
CA VAL A 156 -6.89 -60.43 32.66
C VAL A 156 -8.27 -59.73 32.71
N GLY A 157 -9.05 -59.76 31.62
CA GLY A 157 -10.10 -60.76 31.31
C GLY A 157 -11.45 -60.03 31.37
N ILE A 158 -12.46 -60.20 30.50
CA ILE A 158 -12.97 -61.29 29.66
C ILE A 158 -13.47 -60.66 28.35
#